data_AF-A0A954EGZ9-F1
#
_entry.id   AF-A0A954EGZ9-F1
#
_cell.length_a   1.000
_cell.length_b   1.000
_cell.length_c   1.000
_cell.angle_alpha   90.00
_cell.angle_beta   90.00
_cell.angle_gamma   90.00
#
_symmetry.space_group_name_H-M   'P 1'
#
loop_
_entity.id
_entity.type
_entity.pdbx_description
1 polymer ?
#
loop_
_entity_poly.entity_id
_entity_poly.type
_entity_poly.pdbx_seq_one_letter_code
_entity_poly.pdbx_strand_id
1 'polypeptide(L)'
;QQLFLDYGFRKFRDELYDLAGLNADPDTPAEQPVVRKTVQRRLFDSPNSDVPEKKKDKPAEPIKHAPLNESRNWTVIRDEEQLEELLASLSKLKELCIDLETTSVDAMQAQIVGWAVSGEPGTAAYIPVDGPAGSSLLDADLVLERFRPLLESDEIEISNQNIKYDAIVWKCHGLECRNIGMDPMVGHYLLDAGARSHGLDALADEFLGHRMIPISDLIGTGKNQKKMNEVDVDTVGEYAAEDADIALQLSHILRAELERQELWQLYADLERPLIPILAEMEFTGIKVNAEELFDQSRVAGQRIEELMQELEQLAGRSFNPDSPKQLRELLFDELGLPVQKRTKTGASTDQAVLEKLATLHPLPAKIIEYRQMAKLKGTYLDALPKLVHPKTGRIHASFNQVVAATGRLSSSDPNLQNIPIRTPEGRMIRKAFIPGQKDWKL
;
A
#
# COMPACT_ATOMS: atom_id res chain seq x y z
N GLN A 1 -25.00 -3.29 -19.01
CA GLN A 1 -24.70 -2.29 -20.07
C GLN A 1 -25.72 -1.14 -20.11
N GLN A 2 -27.03 -1.36 -19.92
CA GLN A 2 -28.05 -0.29 -19.93
C GLN A 2 -27.90 0.74 -18.79
N LEU A 3 -27.64 0.31 -17.54
CA LEU A 3 -27.43 1.21 -16.38
C LEU A 3 -26.23 2.17 -16.53
N PHE A 4 -25.24 1.84 -17.35
CA PHE A 4 -24.08 2.71 -17.59
C PHE A 4 -24.39 3.82 -18.61
N LEU A 5 -25.39 3.61 -19.46
CA LEU A 5 -25.92 4.62 -20.39
C LEU A 5 -26.87 5.58 -19.66
N ASP A 6 -27.64 5.08 -18.69
CA ASP A 6 -28.69 5.86 -18.01
C ASP A 6 -28.16 6.83 -16.95
N TYR A 7 -26.99 6.58 -16.34
CA TYR A 7 -26.46 7.37 -15.20
C TYR A 7 -25.03 7.88 -15.39
N GLY A 8 -24.62 8.13 -16.65
CA GLY A 8 -23.29 8.63 -16.96
C GLY A 8 -22.94 9.92 -16.20
N PHE A 9 -22.06 9.80 -15.19
CA PHE A 9 -21.49 10.87 -14.34
C PHE A 9 -20.60 11.88 -15.09
N ARG A 10 -21.00 12.32 -16.28
CA ARG A 10 -20.24 13.28 -17.11
C ARG A 10 -21.00 14.53 -17.50
N LYS A 11 -22.30 14.65 -17.15
CA LYS A 11 -23.12 15.81 -17.47
C LYS A 11 -23.66 16.61 -16.29
N PHE A 12 -23.40 16.18 -15.05
CA PHE A 12 -23.93 16.87 -13.86
C PHE A 12 -23.57 18.36 -13.81
N ARG A 13 -22.38 18.74 -14.27
CA ARG A 13 -21.96 20.15 -14.35
C ARG A 13 -22.80 20.94 -15.35
N ASP A 14 -23.01 20.40 -16.55
CA ASP A 14 -23.66 21.11 -17.64
C ASP A 14 -25.18 21.20 -17.39
N GLU A 15 -25.78 20.17 -16.74
CA GLU A 15 -27.15 20.18 -16.25
C GLU A 15 -27.38 21.21 -15.13
N LEU A 16 -26.38 21.48 -14.29
CA LEU A 16 -26.44 22.49 -13.24
C LEU A 16 -26.46 23.92 -13.81
N TYR A 17 -25.79 24.16 -14.94
CA TYR A 17 -25.81 25.45 -15.63
C TYR A 17 -27.14 25.72 -16.33
N ASP A 18 -27.75 24.70 -16.94
CA ASP A 18 -29.08 24.80 -17.52
C ASP A 18 -30.17 24.99 -16.46
N LEU A 19 -30.08 24.31 -15.31
CA LEU A 19 -31.02 24.50 -14.19
C LEU A 19 -30.93 25.90 -13.56
N ALA A 20 -29.75 26.53 -13.62
CA ALA A 20 -29.51 27.85 -13.06
C ALA A 20 -29.88 29.01 -14.02
N GLY A 21 -30.29 28.72 -15.26
CA GLY A 21 -30.72 29.73 -16.23
C GLY A 21 -29.61 30.69 -16.71
N LEU A 22 -28.35 30.29 -16.60
CA LEU A 22 -27.19 31.13 -16.93
C LEU A 22 -26.65 30.79 -18.32
N ASN A 23 -27.40 31.15 -19.37
CA ASN A 23 -26.88 31.19 -20.74
C ASN A 23 -26.63 32.66 -21.12
N ALA A 24 -25.36 33.05 -21.28
CA ALA A 24 -24.97 34.38 -21.74
C ALA A 24 -24.83 34.42 -23.27
N ASP A 25 -25.46 35.41 -23.89
CA ASP A 25 -25.41 35.71 -25.33
C ASP A 25 -24.07 36.42 -25.68
N PRO A 26 -23.37 36.12 -26.80
CA PRO A 26 -22.00 36.60 -27.03
C PRO A 26 -21.85 38.04 -27.56
N ASP A 27 -22.92 38.79 -27.83
CA ASP A 27 -22.82 40.11 -28.48
C ASP A 27 -23.65 41.18 -27.76
N THR A 28 -23.03 41.95 -26.84
CA THR A 28 -23.50 43.30 -26.47
C THR A 28 -22.37 44.17 -25.89
N PRO A 29 -22.19 45.44 -26.33
CA PRO A 29 -21.09 46.29 -25.87
C PRO A 29 -21.28 46.84 -24.45
N ALA A 30 -20.17 46.98 -23.72
CA ALA A 30 -20.13 47.45 -22.34
C ALA A 30 -20.45 48.95 -22.20
N GLU A 31 -21.47 49.29 -21.40
CA GLU A 31 -21.62 50.63 -20.80
C GLU A 31 -21.17 50.62 -19.33
N GLN A 32 -20.35 51.61 -18.96
CA GLN A 32 -19.89 51.83 -17.59
C GLN A 32 -20.91 52.64 -16.78
N PRO A 33 -21.22 52.25 -15.53
CA PRO A 33 -21.68 53.21 -14.54
C PRO A 33 -20.83 53.23 -13.26
N VAL A 34 -20.29 54.42 -13.00
CA VAL A 34 -20.23 55.19 -11.73
C VAL A 34 -19.87 54.43 -10.44
N VAL A 35 -18.68 54.75 -9.93
CA VAL A 35 -18.16 54.36 -8.62
C VAL A 35 -19.01 54.94 -7.48
N ARG A 36 -19.69 54.08 -6.73
CA ARG A 36 -20.07 54.32 -5.33
C ARG A 36 -19.39 53.26 -4.46
N LYS A 37 -18.63 53.71 -3.45
CA LYS A 37 -17.95 52.85 -2.49
C LYS A 37 -18.98 52.06 -1.68
N THR A 38 -19.01 50.75 -1.86
CA THR A 38 -19.73 49.82 -0.98
C THR A 38 -18.91 48.54 -0.85
N VAL A 39 -18.67 48.12 0.38
CA VAL A 39 -17.88 46.93 0.75
C VAL A 39 -18.56 45.68 0.17
N GLN A 40 -17.90 44.99 -0.76
CA GLN A 40 -18.46 43.83 -1.47
C GLN A 40 -18.17 42.54 -0.70
N ARG A 41 -19.24 41.92 -0.19
CA ARG A 41 -19.29 40.57 0.41
C ARG A 41 -18.81 39.51 -0.58
N ARG A 42 -18.13 38.48 -0.08
CA ARG A 42 -17.70 37.30 -0.86
C ARG A 42 -18.90 36.38 -1.14
N LEU A 43 -18.84 35.69 -2.26
CA LEU A 43 -19.85 34.77 -2.84
C LEU A 43 -20.03 33.45 -2.05
N PHE A 44 -19.96 33.50 -0.71
CA PHE A 44 -20.20 32.36 0.20
C PHE A 44 -21.04 32.73 1.43
N ASP A 45 -21.77 33.84 1.42
CA ASP A 45 -22.74 34.16 2.46
C ASP A 45 -24.15 33.70 2.03
N SER A 46 -24.65 32.59 2.60
CA SER A 46 -26.06 32.20 2.52
C SER A 46 -26.86 32.84 3.66
N PRO A 47 -28.01 33.50 3.42
CA PRO A 47 -28.90 33.98 4.45
C PRO A 47 -30.07 33.01 4.66
N ASN A 48 -29.92 32.06 5.58
CA ASN A 48 -30.91 31.76 6.62
C ASN A 48 -30.37 30.65 7.51
N SER A 49 -30.09 31.07 8.73
CA SER A 49 -29.96 30.26 9.94
C SER A 49 -31.26 29.48 10.19
N ASP A 50 -31.14 28.16 10.25
CA ASP A 50 -31.72 27.30 11.30
C ASP A 50 -31.32 25.84 11.04
N VAL A 51 -30.01 25.60 11.02
CA VAL A 51 -29.45 24.26 11.20
C VAL A 51 -28.75 24.30 12.55
N PRO A 52 -29.09 23.42 13.52
CA PRO A 52 -28.36 23.37 14.78
C PRO A 52 -26.88 23.16 14.44
N GLU A 53 -25.99 23.96 15.01
CA GLU A 53 -24.56 23.70 14.95
C GLU A 53 -24.33 22.26 15.40
N LYS A 54 -24.08 21.35 14.45
CA LYS A 54 -23.43 20.09 14.78
C LYS A 54 -22.08 20.50 15.36
N LYS A 55 -21.97 20.38 16.68
CA LYS A 55 -20.69 20.34 17.37
C LYS A 55 -19.78 19.45 16.52
N LYS A 56 -18.60 19.96 16.17
CA LYS A 56 -17.51 19.06 15.79
C LYS A 56 -17.33 18.15 16.98
N ASP A 57 -17.90 16.94 16.91
CA ASP A 57 -17.61 15.92 17.89
C ASP A 57 -16.09 15.75 17.85
N LYS A 58 -15.46 16.02 19.00
CA LYS A 58 -14.09 15.56 19.20
C LYS A 58 -14.09 14.07 18.87
N PRO A 59 -13.05 13.51 18.21
CA PRO A 59 -12.89 12.08 18.21
C PRO A 59 -13.05 11.61 19.65
N ALA A 60 -13.97 10.68 19.87
CA ALA A 60 -14.25 10.19 21.20
C ALA A 60 -12.92 9.70 21.80
N GLU A 61 -12.60 10.13 23.02
CA GLU A 61 -11.34 9.71 23.64
C GLU A 61 -11.27 8.17 23.62
N PRO A 62 -10.15 7.57 23.18
CA PRO A 62 -10.01 6.13 23.17
C PRO A 62 -10.21 5.62 24.59
N ILE A 63 -11.03 4.58 24.73
CA ILE A 63 -11.20 3.92 26.01
C ILE A 63 -9.84 3.37 26.40
N LYS A 64 -9.36 3.71 27.60
CA LYS A 64 -8.21 3.02 28.17
C LYS A 64 -8.64 1.59 28.47
N HIS A 65 -8.25 0.65 27.61
CA HIS A 65 -8.44 -0.76 27.90
C HIS A 65 -7.56 -1.14 29.08
N ALA A 66 -7.97 -2.18 29.82
CA ALA A 66 -7.14 -2.69 30.90
C ALA A 66 -5.79 -3.12 30.31
N PRO A 67 -4.66 -2.84 30.98
CA PRO A 67 -3.35 -3.28 30.51
C PRO A 67 -3.33 -4.81 30.40
N LEU A 68 -2.45 -5.33 29.55
CA LEU A 68 -2.34 -6.77 29.28
C LEU A 68 -2.32 -7.58 30.59
N ASN A 69 -3.12 -8.65 30.65
CA ASN A 69 -3.12 -9.56 31.79
C ASN A 69 -1.70 -10.17 31.95
N GLU A 70 -1.10 -10.06 33.14
CA GLU A 70 0.28 -10.52 33.39
C GLU A 70 0.42 -12.05 33.34
N SER A 71 -0.68 -12.80 33.48
CA SER A 71 -0.67 -14.27 33.36
C SER A 71 -0.74 -14.70 31.90
N ARG A 72 0.39 -14.63 31.19
CA ARG A 72 0.53 -15.14 29.82
C ARG A 72 0.82 -16.64 29.84
N ASN A 73 0.17 -17.39 28.96
CA ASN A 73 0.45 -18.80 28.74
C ASN A 73 0.80 -19.03 27.27
N TRP A 74 2.08 -18.85 26.96
CA TRP A 74 2.63 -19.04 25.62
C TRP A 74 3.48 -20.31 25.59
N THR A 75 3.26 -21.15 24.58
CA THR A 75 3.89 -22.47 24.52
C THR A 75 4.44 -22.76 23.13
N VAL A 76 5.61 -23.41 23.06
CA VAL A 76 6.13 -23.97 21.82
C VAL A 76 5.70 -25.43 21.72
N ILE A 77 4.99 -25.79 20.65
CA ILE A 77 4.55 -27.14 20.33
C ILE A 77 5.72 -27.90 19.72
N ARG A 78 6.13 -29.01 20.34
CA ARG A 78 7.35 -29.74 19.97
C ARG A 78 7.13 -31.11 19.35
N ASP A 79 5.92 -31.64 19.46
CA ASP A 79 5.57 -32.95 18.94
C ASP A 79 4.11 -33.01 18.43
N GLU A 80 3.79 -34.11 17.73
CA GLU A 80 2.49 -34.30 17.11
C GLU A 80 1.36 -34.47 18.13
N GLU A 81 1.63 -35.04 19.32
CA GLU A 81 0.61 -35.23 20.35
C GLU A 81 0.11 -33.88 20.87
N GLN A 82 1.04 -32.97 21.16
CA GLN A 82 0.75 -31.60 21.54
C GLN A 82 0.01 -30.83 20.43
N LEU A 83 0.38 -31.06 19.16
CA LEU A 83 -0.30 -30.44 18.02
C LEU A 83 -1.76 -30.89 17.92
N GLU A 84 -2.03 -32.19 18.04
CA GLU A 84 -3.40 -32.73 17.97
C GLU A 84 -4.26 -32.23 19.15
N GLU A 85 -3.69 -32.17 20.37
CA GLU A 85 -4.37 -31.59 21.53
C GLU A 85 -4.73 -30.11 21.31
N LEU A 86 -3.79 -29.33 20.78
CA LEU A 86 -4.01 -27.93 20.44
C LEU A 86 -5.13 -27.80 19.40
N LEU A 87 -5.06 -28.50 18.26
CA LEU A 87 -6.07 -28.40 17.20
C LEU A 87 -7.46 -28.87 17.65
N ALA A 88 -7.54 -29.88 18.53
CA ALA A 88 -8.79 -30.33 19.12
C ALA A 88 -9.44 -29.28 20.05
N SER A 89 -8.63 -28.38 20.63
CA SER A 89 -9.12 -27.23 21.39
C SER A 89 -9.60 -26.11 20.45
N LEU A 90 -8.79 -25.77 19.44
CA LEU A 90 -9.04 -24.67 18.51
C LEU A 90 -10.27 -24.91 17.62
N SER A 91 -10.49 -26.16 17.18
CA SER A 91 -11.63 -26.54 16.33
C SER A 91 -13.01 -26.31 16.97
N LYS A 92 -13.08 -26.04 18.27
CA LYS A 92 -14.33 -25.73 18.98
C LYS A 92 -14.64 -24.23 19.02
N LEU A 93 -13.67 -23.39 18.64
CA LEU A 93 -13.78 -21.94 18.66
C LEU A 93 -14.36 -21.44 17.33
N LYS A 94 -14.95 -20.24 17.39
CA LYS A 94 -15.54 -19.57 16.21
C LYS A 94 -14.63 -18.51 15.61
N GLU A 95 -13.62 -18.10 16.35
CA GLU A 95 -12.63 -17.12 15.95
C GLU A 95 -11.29 -17.58 16.48
N LEU A 96 -10.26 -17.48 15.63
CA LEU A 96 -8.87 -17.75 15.95
C LEU A 96 -8.01 -16.63 15.38
N CYS A 97 -6.91 -16.30 16.04
CA CYS A 97 -5.80 -15.64 15.39
C CYS A 97 -4.81 -16.69 14.88
N ILE A 98 -4.43 -16.63 13.61
CA ILE A 98 -3.36 -17.46 13.04
C ILE A 98 -2.40 -16.55 12.28
N ASP A 99 -1.15 -16.59 12.68
CA ASP A 99 -0.05 -15.80 12.13
C ASP A 99 1.08 -16.72 11.64
N LEU A 100 1.82 -16.27 10.63
CA LEU A 100 2.94 -17.01 10.06
C LEU A 100 4.27 -16.30 10.26
N GLU A 101 5.22 -17.07 10.77
CA GLU A 101 6.63 -16.72 10.66
C GLU A 101 7.19 -17.21 9.33
N THR A 102 7.92 -16.35 8.62
CA THR A 102 8.36 -16.65 7.25
C THR A 102 9.79 -16.20 6.93
N THR A 103 10.36 -16.77 5.87
CA THR A 103 11.75 -16.48 5.45
C THR A 103 11.93 -15.18 4.67
N SER A 104 10.86 -14.49 4.31
CA SER A 104 10.86 -13.35 3.39
C SER A 104 9.70 -12.41 3.70
N VAL A 105 9.82 -11.13 3.36
CA VAL A 105 8.68 -10.18 3.37
C VAL A 105 7.86 -10.22 2.07
N ASP A 106 8.38 -10.88 1.05
CA ASP A 106 7.64 -11.16 -0.19
C ASP A 106 6.87 -12.47 -0.05
N ALA A 107 5.54 -12.36 0.10
CA ALA A 107 4.63 -13.48 0.32
C ALA A 107 4.68 -14.53 -0.80
N MET A 108 4.95 -14.12 -2.05
CA MET A 108 5.03 -15.05 -3.18
C MET A 108 6.27 -15.95 -3.15
N GLN A 109 7.29 -15.54 -2.38
CA GLN A 109 8.58 -16.23 -2.25
C GLN A 109 8.86 -16.74 -0.82
N ALA A 110 7.99 -16.41 0.13
CA ALA A 110 8.11 -16.82 1.51
C ALA A 110 8.02 -18.35 1.66
N GLN A 111 8.85 -18.91 2.53
CA GLN A 111 8.67 -20.25 3.08
C GLN A 111 8.22 -20.10 4.53
N ILE A 112 7.35 -21.00 4.96
CA ILE A 112 6.82 -21.00 6.33
C ILE A 112 7.90 -21.53 7.27
N VAL A 113 8.18 -20.77 8.33
CA VAL A 113 9.10 -21.10 9.41
C VAL A 113 8.36 -21.66 10.61
N GLY A 114 7.18 -21.11 10.89
CA GLY A 114 6.30 -21.64 11.91
C GLY A 114 4.95 -20.93 11.89
N TRP A 115 4.05 -21.47 12.70
CA TRP A 115 2.68 -20.98 12.86
C TRP A 115 2.51 -20.51 14.28
N ALA A 116 1.98 -19.31 14.47
CA ALA A 116 1.50 -18.87 15.76
C ALA A 116 -0.03 -18.84 15.76
N VAL A 117 -0.64 -19.28 16.87
CA VAL A 117 -2.08 -19.33 17.00
C VAL A 117 -2.53 -18.92 18.39
N SER A 118 -3.57 -18.10 18.45
CA SER A 118 -4.27 -17.72 19.67
C SER A 118 -5.77 -17.90 19.50
N GLY A 119 -6.42 -18.55 20.47
CA GLY A 119 -7.88 -18.68 20.51
C GLY A 119 -8.53 -17.91 21.67
N GLU A 120 -7.74 -17.55 22.68
CA GLU A 120 -8.19 -16.83 23.86
C GLU A 120 -7.13 -15.80 24.30
N PRO A 121 -7.53 -14.57 24.66
CA PRO A 121 -6.62 -13.55 25.17
C PRO A 121 -5.69 -14.05 26.29
N GLY A 122 -4.39 -13.77 26.16
CA GLY A 122 -3.34 -14.18 27.09
C GLY A 122 -2.81 -15.60 26.83
N THR A 123 -3.31 -16.31 25.81
CA THR A 123 -2.86 -17.65 25.46
C THR A 123 -2.48 -17.73 23.99
N ALA A 124 -1.36 -18.37 23.69
CA ALA A 124 -0.92 -18.59 22.31
C ALA A 124 0.03 -19.79 22.23
N ALA A 125 0.13 -20.37 21.05
CA ALA A 125 1.06 -21.46 20.77
C ALA A 125 1.84 -21.18 19.49
N TYR A 126 3.12 -21.54 19.49
CA TYR A 126 3.98 -21.52 18.31
C TYR A 126 4.33 -22.94 17.87
N ILE A 127 4.18 -23.21 16.58
CA ILE A 127 4.40 -24.51 15.94
C ILE A 127 5.55 -24.35 14.92
N PRO A 128 6.80 -24.68 15.29
CA PRO A 128 7.96 -24.53 14.42
C PRO A 128 8.05 -25.67 13.39
N VAL A 129 8.29 -25.31 12.13
CA VAL A 129 8.48 -26.26 11.01
C VAL A 129 9.80 -26.05 10.25
N ASP A 130 10.46 -24.91 10.44
CA ASP A 130 11.82 -24.64 9.98
C ASP A 130 12.61 -23.91 11.09
N GLY A 131 13.93 -24.05 11.07
CA GLY A 131 14.81 -23.44 12.07
C GLY A 131 16.24 -23.96 12.00
N PRO A 132 17.10 -23.51 12.94
CA PRO A 132 18.50 -23.92 12.97
C PRO A 132 18.68 -25.45 13.07
N ALA A 133 19.80 -25.96 12.57
CA ALA A 133 20.11 -27.38 12.65
C ALA A 133 20.11 -27.88 14.12
N GLY A 134 19.39 -28.97 14.38
CA GLY A 134 19.24 -29.55 15.72
C GLY A 134 18.02 -29.06 16.51
N SER A 135 17.24 -28.13 15.96
CA SER A 135 15.95 -27.72 16.52
C SER A 135 14.92 -28.87 16.52
N SER A 136 14.03 -28.87 17.52
CA SER A 136 12.84 -29.72 17.53
C SER A 136 11.78 -29.08 16.64
N LEU A 137 11.58 -29.64 15.45
CA LEU A 137 10.67 -29.11 14.42
C LEU A 137 9.63 -30.18 14.08
N LEU A 138 8.41 -29.75 13.79
CA LEU A 138 7.39 -30.59 13.18
C LEU A 138 7.57 -30.66 11.66
N ASP A 139 7.05 -31.72 11.06
CA ASP A 139 7.05 -31.85 9.60
C ASP A 139 6.13 -30.77 8.98
N ALA A 140 6.67 -29.99 8.04
CA ALA A 140 5.96 -28.86 7.46
C ALA A 140 4.69 -29.27 6.70
N ASP A 141 4.76 -30.37 5.93
CA ASP A 141 3.61 -30.88 5.15
C ASP A 141 2.53 -31.43 6.08
N LEU A 142 2.92 -32.10 7.17
CA LEU A 142 2.00 -32.54 8.21
C LEU A 142 1.26 -31.35 8.83
N VAL A 143 1.99 -30.32 9.28
CA VAL A 143 1.38 -29.14 9.91
C VAL A 143 0.45 -28.43 8.94
N LEU A 144 0.85 -28.25 7.67
CA LEU A 144 0.01 -27.69 6.62
C LEU A 144 -1.34 -28.42 6.50
N GLU A 145 -1.32 -29.75 6.37
CA GLU A 145 -2.54 -30.55 6.24
C GLU A 145 -3.40 -30.55 7.51
N ARG A 146 -2.77 -30.37 8.68
CA ARG A 146 -3.47 -30.28 9.97
C ARG A 146 -4.16 -28.94 10.21
N PHE A 147 -3.63 -27.84 9.68
CA PHE A 147 -4.29 -26.54 9.72
C PHE A 147 -5.36 -26.36 8.64
N ARG A 148 -5.33 -27.16 7.56
CA ARG A 148 -6.31 -27.09 6.46
C ARG A 148 -7.78 -27.06 6.93
N PRO A 149 -8.25 -27.93 7.84
CA PRO A 149 -9.65 -27.91 8.27
C PRO A 149 -10.05 -26.64 9.02
N LEU A 150 -9.10 -25.96 9.68
CA LEU A 150 -9.36 -24.69 10.38
C LEU A 150 -9.45 -23.53 9.38
N LEU A 151 -8.47 -23.42 8.47
CA LEU A 151 -8.39 -22.33 7.48
C LEU A 151 -9.50 -22.42 6.42
N GLU A 152 -9.82 -23.63 5.96
CA GLU A 152 -10.83 -23.87 4.93
C GLU A 152 -12.26 -24.02 5.50
N SER A 153 -12.45 -23.74 6.79
CA SER A 153 -13.76 -23.71 7.42
C SER A 153 -14.51 -22.42 7.08
N ASP A 154 -15.79 -22.54 6.73
CA ASP A 154 -16.70 -21.38 6.62
C ASP A 154 -17.25 -20.95 8.00
N GLU A 155 -16.98 -21.71 9.07
CA GLU A 155 -17.52 -21.47 10.41
C GLU A 155 -16.53 -20.79 11.37
N ILE A 156 -15.23 -20.88 11.08
CA ILE A 156 -14.16 -20.34 11.95
C ILE A 156 -13.60 -19.08 11.28
N GLU A 157 -13.76 -17.93 11.92
CA GLU A 157 -13.15 -16.68 11.50
C GLU A 157 -11.65 -16.70 11.83
N ILE A 158 -10.80 -16.43 10.85
CA ILE A 158 -9.35 -16.29 11.05
C ILE A 158 -9.00 -14.82 11.03
N SER A 159 -8.62 -14.28 12.19
CA SER A 159 -8.19 -12.91 12.39
C SER A 159 -6.65 -12.85 12.38
N ASN A 160 -6.05 -11.77 11.89
CA ASN A 160 -4.62 -11.49 12.05
C ASN A 160 -4.32 -10.05 11.64
N GLN A 161 -3.21 -9.49 12.14
CA GLN A 161 -2.68 -8.25 11.61
C GLN A 161 -2.21 -8.44 10.16
N ASN A 162 -2.73 -7.65 9.21
CA ASN A 162 -2.33 -7.74 7.81
C ASN A 162 -2.49 -9.16 7.22
N ILE A 163 -3.60 -9.83 7.55
CA ILE A 163 -3.88 -11.23 7.18
C ILE A 163 -3.80 -11.52 5.68
N LYS A 164 -3.91 -10.48 4.83
CA LYS A 164 -3.66 -10.58 3.38
C LYS A 164 -2.30 -11.23 3.09
N TYR A 165 -1.27 -10.89 3.86
CA TYR A 165 0.07 -11.47 3.72
C TYR A 165 0.02 -12.99 3.94
N ASP A 166 -0.50 -13.43 5.09
CA ASP A 166 -0.63 -14.84 5.44
C ASP A 166 -1.48 -15.61 4.43
N ALA A 167 -2.58 -15.01 3.98
CA ALA A 167 -3.46 -15.57 2.96
C ALA A 167 -2.73 -15.87 1.65
N ILE A 168 -1.82 -14.99 1.20
CA ILE A 168 -1.01 -15.23 0.00
C ILE A 168 0.01 -16.36 0.26
N VAL A 169 0.64 -16.39 1.44
CA VAL A 169 1.61 -17.44 1.80
C VAL A 169 0.93 -18.81 1.88
N TRP A 170 -0.22 -18.92 2.55
CA TRP A 170 -1.05 -20.12 2.60
C TRP A 170 -1.41 -20.59 1.19
N LYS A 171 -1.84 -19.68 0.31
CA LYS A 171 -2.18 -20.01 -1.07
C LYS A 171 -0.98 -20.52 -1.87
N CYS A 172 0.21 -19.97 -1.65
CA CYS A 172 1.44 -20.49 -2.25
C CYS A 172 1.79 -21.92 -1.79
N HIS A 173 1.30 -22.34 -0.62
CA HIS A 173 1.46 -23.69 -0.07
C HIS A 173 0.20 -24.55 -0.22
N GLY A 174 -0.76 -24.13 -1.06
CA GLY A 174 -1.94 -24.94 -1.41
C GLY A 174 -3.05 -24.96 -0.35
N LEU A 175 -3.11 -23.95 0.52
CA LEU A 175 -4.18 -23.73 1.49
C LEU A 175 -5.01 -22.50 1.12
N GLU A 176 -6.30 -22.50 1.49
CA GLU A 176 -7.18 -21.33 1.32
C GLU A 176 -7.77 -20.93 2.66
N CYS A 177 -7.61 -19.66 3.05
CA CYS A 177 -8.37 -19.09 4.18
C CYS A 177 -9.74 -18.65 3.67
N ARG A 178 -10.79 -19.42 4.00
CA ARG A 178 -12.15 -19.18 3.47
C ARG A 178 -12.91 -18.12 4.23
N ASN A 179 -12.70 -18.03 5.54
CA ASN A 179 -13.44 -17.14 6.40
C ASN A 179 -12.49 -16.18 7.14
N ILE A 180 -12.14 -15.09 6.47
CA ILE A 180 -11.33 -14.01 7.05
C ILE A 180 -12.16 -13.26 8.09
N GLY A 181 -11.63 -13.21 9.31
CA GLY A 181 -12.16 -12.49 10.45
C GLY A 181 -11.73 -11.02 10.45
N MET A 182 -11.32 -10.54 11.62
CA MET A 182 -10.88 -9.17 11.83
C MET A 182 -9.39 -9.01 11.47
N ASP A 183 -9.07 -7.92 10.79
CA ASP A 183 -7.71 -7.45 10.54
C ASP A 183 -7.55 -6.13 11.31
N PRO A 184 -6.83 -6.13 12.45
CA PRO A 184 -6.61 -4.94 13.27
C PRO A 184 -6.03 -3.75 12.49
N MET A 185 -5.16 -3.99 11.51
CA MET A 185 -4.56 -2.94 10.68
C MET A 185 -5.64 -2.18 9.90
N VAL A 186 -6.53 -2.92 9.24
CA VAL A 186 -7.61 -2.39 8.41
C VAL A 186 -8.71 -1.78 9.28
N GLY A 187 -9.04 -2.42 10.40
CA GLY A 187 -9.99 -1.90 11.38
C GLY A 187 -9.55 -0.56 11.96
N HIS A 188 -8.29 -0.46 12.41
CA HIS A 188 -7.74 0.79 12.92
C HIS A 188 -7.70 1.89 11.86
N TYR A 189 -7.42 1.54 10.60
CA TYR A 189 -7.43 2.51 9.50
C TYR A 189 -8.80 3.18 9.31
N LEU A 190 -9.91 2.48 9.54
CA LEU A 190 -11.23 3.10 9.50
C LEU A 190 -11.48 4.07 10.66
N LEU A 191 -10.87 3.82 11.82
CA LEU A 191 -10.97 4.69 13.00
C LEU A 191 -10.12 5.97 12.84
N ASP A 192 -8.88 5.84 12.35
CA ASP A 192 -7.98 6.97 12.13
C ASP A 192 -7.09 6.78 10.89
N ALA A 193 -7.63 7.06 9.71
CA ALA A 193 -6.86 7.01 8.45
C ALA A 193 -5.69 8.03 8.38
N GLY A 194 -5.57 8.95 9.33
CA GLY A 194 -4.48 9.92 9.45
C GLY A 194 -3.39 9.50 10.43
N ALA A 195 -3.54 8.35 11.09
CA ALA A 195 -2.59 7.83 12.06
C ALA A 195 -1.19 7.67 11.46
N ARG A 196 -0.17 7.83 12.31
CA ARG A 196 1.22 7.68 11.87
C ARG A 196 1.57 6.23 11.50
N SER A 197 0.94 5.26 12.15
CA SER A 197 1.15 3.83 11.95
C SER A 197 -0.16 3.08 12.19
N HIS A 198 -0.36 1.99 11.46
CA HIS A 198 -1.37 0.97 11.72
C HIS A 198 -0.72 -0.38 12.07
N GLY A 199 0.58 -0.38 12.37
CA GLY A 199 1.36 -1.58 12.72
C GLY A 199 1.01 -2.10 14.12
N LEU A 200 1.16 -3.42 14.30
CA LEU A 200 0.77 -4.14 15.51
C LEU A 200 1.43 -3.57 16.77
N ASP A 201 2.72 -3.23 16.68
CA ASP A 201 3.52 -2.63 17.76
C ASP A 201 2.95 -1.30 18.26
N ALA A 202 2.56 -0.43 17.32
CA ALA A 202 1.96 0.86 17.64
C ALA A 202 0.57 0.69 18.27
N LEU A 203 -0.23 -0.26 17.77
CA LEU A 203 -1.56 -0.54 18.30
C LEU A 203 -1.50 -1.18 19.68
N ALA A 204 -0.53 -2.06 19.93
CA ALA A 204 -0.33 -2.66 21.24
C ALA A 204 0.04 -1.62 22.30
N ASP A 205 0.93 -0.67 21.97
CA ASP A 205 1.28 0.42 22.89
C ASP A 205 0.06 1.33 23.14
N GLU A 206 -0.68 1.69 22.10
CA GLU A 206 -1.82 2.60 22.18
C GLU A 206 -3.00 2.00 22.95
N PHE A 207 -3.44 0.80 22.59
CA PHE A 207 -4.67 0.21 23.11
C PHE A 207 -4.43 -0.67 24.35
N LEU A 208 -3.27 -1.32 24.46
CA LEU A 208 -2.98 -2.27 25.55
C LEU A 208 -1.93 -1.75 26.53
N GLY A 209 -1.27 -0.63 26.22
CA GLY A 209 -0.12 -0.15 27.00
C GLY A 209 1.04 -1.14 27.01
N HIS A 210 1.14 -1.98 25.97
CA HIS A 210 2.08 -3.09 25.89
C HIS A 210 3.16 -2.81 24.85
N ARG A 211 4.43 -2.87 25.28
CA ARG A 211 5.57 -2.75 24.38
C ARG A 211 5.95 -4.14 23.88
N MET A 212 5.65 -4.40 22.62
CA MET A 212 5.99 -5.65 21.95
C MET A 212 7.51 -5.83 21.78
N ILE A 213 7.90 -7.09 21.58
CA ILE A 213 9.23 -7.54 21.22
C ILE A 213 9.53 -7.03 19.79
N PRO A 214 10.51 -6.14 19.60
CA PRO A 214 10.84 -5.65 18.28
C PRO A 214 11.44 -6.76 17.41
N ILE A 215 10.98 -6.91 16.17
CA ILE A 215 11.58 -7.87 15.21
C ILE A 215 13.10 -7.69 15.06
N SER A 216 13.61 -6.46 15.20
CA SER A 216 15.04 -6.16 15.16
C SER A 216 15.85 -6.83 16.26
N ASP A 217 15.22 -7.17 17.39
CA ASP A 217 15.89 -7.85 18.50
C ASP A 217 16.10 -9.34 18.17
N LEU A 218 15.26 -9.91 17.29
CA LEU A 218 15.38 -11.28 16.80
C LEU A 218 16.37 -11.38 15.64
N ILE A 219 16.08 -10.65 14.56
CA ILE A 219 16.81 -10.82 13.29
C ILE A 219 17.93 -9.79 13.11
N GLY A 220 18.04 -8.78 13.96
CA GLY A 220 18.99 -7.69 13.78
C GLY A 220 18.59 -6.72 12.66
N THR A 221 19.55 -5.91 12.22
CA THR A 221 19.32 -4.87 11.20
C THR A 221 20.45 -4.79 10.18
N GLY A 222 20.14 -4.22 9.01
CA GLY A 222 21.12 -3.94 7.97
C GLY A 222 21.68 -5.21 7.31
N LYS A 223 22.95 -5.15 6.88
CA LYS A 223 23.57 -6.23 6.09
C LYS A 223 23.76 -7.55 6.82
N ASN A 224 23.72 -7.52 8.16
CA ASN A 224 23.88 -8.71 9.00
C ASN A 224 22.53 -9.18 9.57
N GLN A 225 21.42 -8.67 9.03
CA GLN A 225 20.09 -9.14 9.39
C GLN A 225 19.97 -10.62 9.03
N LYS A 226 19.58 -11.44 10.01
CA LYS A 226 19.32 -12.87 9.87
C LYS A 226 17.96 -13.10 9.23
N LYS A 227 17.74 -14.30 8.71
CA LYS A 227 16.40 -14.80 8.40
C LYS A 227 15.74 -15.36 9.65
N MET A 228 14.41 -15.44 9.64
CA MET A 228 13.66 -15.97 10.79
C MET A 228 14.07 -17.41 11.13
N ASN A 229 14.30 -18.26 10.12
CA ASN A 229 14.76 -19.64 10.31
C ASN A 229 16.23 -19.78 10.75
N GLU A 230 16.97 -18.67 10.91
CA GLU A 230 18.33 -18.66 11.47
C GLU A 230 18.34 -18.25 12.96
N VAL A 231 17.17 -17.95 13.53
CA VAL A 231 16.97 -17.58 14.94
C VAL A 231 16.58 -18.82 15.75
N ASP A 232 16.95 -18.83 17.03
CA ASP A 232 16.58 -19.91 17.96
C ASP A 232 15.04 -20.04 18.07
N VAL A 233 14.55 -21.29 18.03
CA VAL A 233 13.11 -21.59 17.97
C VAL A 233 12.34 -21.06 19.16
N ASP A 234 12.91 -21.09 20.36
CA ASP A 234 12.22 -20.61 21.56
C ASP A 234 12.13 -19.09 21.57
N THR A 235 13.15 -18.43 20.99
CA THR A 235 13.14 -16.97 20.79
C THR A 235 12.10 -16.55 19.75
N VAL A 236 11.99 -17.27 18.64
CA VAL A 236 10.93 -17.04 17.64
C VAL A 236 9.56 -17.36 18.25
N GLY A 237 9.46 -18.41 19.05
CA GLY A 237 8.21 -18.81 19.68
C GLY A 237 7.64 -17.76 20.64
N GLU A 238 8.48 -17.10 21.43
CA GLU A 238 8.04 -15.99 22.29
C GLU A 238 7.52 -14.80 21.48
N TYR A 239 8.23 -14.43 20.42
CA TYR A 239 7.83 -13.34 19.51
C TYR A 239 6.53 -13.64 18.78
N ALA A 240 6.44 -14.81 18.14
CA ALA A 240 5.30 -15.19 17.32
C ALA A 240 4.04 -15.42 18.18
N ALA A 241 4.20 -16.01 19.37
CA ALA A 241 3.10 -16.15 20.32
C ALA A 241 2.58 -14.79 20.82
N GLU A 242 3.47 -13.81 21.02
CA GLU A 242 3.08 -12.44 21.31
C GLU A 242 2.28 -11.83 20.15
N ASP A 243 2.78 -11.90 18.91
CA ASP A 243 2.11 -11.35 17.75
C ASP A 243 0.67 -11.90 17.61
N ALA A 244 0.49 -13.22 17.71
CA ALA A 244 -0.83 -13.86 17.63
C ALA A 244 -1.78 -13.48 18.78
N ASP A 245 -1.29 -13.44 20.03
CA ASP A 245 -2.11 -13.07 21.19
C ASP A 245 -2.54 -11.59 21.12
N ILE A 246 -1.59 -10.70 20.83
CA ILE A 246 -1.85 -9.26 20.70
C ILE A 246 -2.79 -8.98 19.54
N ALA A 247 -2.61 -9.63 18.39
CA ALA A 247 -3.49 -9.47 17.24
C ALA A 247 -4.93 -9.93 17.54
N LEU A 248 -5.12 -11.01 18.30
CA LEU A 248 -6.46 -11.44 18.75
C LEU A 248 -7.09 -10.41 19.69
N GLN A 249 -6.35 -9.94 20.70
CA GLN A 249 -6.85 -8.96 21.66
C GLN A 249 -7.24 -7.64 20.98
N LEU A 250 -6.40 -7.16 20.05
CA LEU A 250 -6.70 -5.96 19.27
C LEU A 250 -7.89 -6.17 18.33
N SER A 251 -8.07 -7.37 17.77
CA SER A 251 -9.25 -7.70 16.96
C SER A 251 -10.54 -7.51 17.75
N HIS A 252 -10.59 -7.98 19.01
CA HIS A 252 -11.74 -7.79 19.89
C HIS A 252 -11.96 -6.32 20.25
N ILE A 253 -10.89 -5.60 20.58
CA ILE A 253 -10.95 -4.17 20.93
C ILE A 253 -11.45 -3.33 19.76
N LEU A 254 -10.84 -3.49 18.58
CA LEU A 254 -11.14 -2.68 17.40
C LEU A 254 -12.52 -3.01 16.84
N ARG A 255 -12.97 -4.27 16.94
CA ARG A 255 -14.36 -4.61 16.60
C ARG A 255 -15.35 -3.82 17.46
N ALA A 256 -15.17 -3.83 18.78
CA ALA A 256 -16.03 -3.09 19.69
C ALA A 256 -16.01 -1.58 19.40
N GLU A 257 -14.84 -1.03 19.05
CA GLU A 257 -14.68 0.38 18.74
C GLU A 257 -15.34 0.76 17.39
N LEU A 258 -15.22 -0.09 16.36
CA LEU A 258 -15.91 0.08 15.08
C LEU A 258 -17.43 0.00 15.25
N GLU A 259 -17.94 -0.91 16.07
CA GLU A 259 -19.37 -1.00 16.40
C GLU A 259 -19.83 0.28 17.11
N ARG A 260 -19.06 0.77 18.08
CA ARG A 260 -19.34 2.01 18.82
C ARG A 260 -19.41 3.24 17.91
N GLN A 261 -18.55 3.32 16.90
CA GLN A 261 -18.50 4.43 15.95
C GLN A 261 -19.38 4.22 14.71
N GLU A 262 -20.21 3.17 14.68
CA GLU A 262 -21.07 2.81 13.55
C GLU A 262 -20.31 2.54 12.23
N LEU A 263 -19.04 2.15 12.33
CA LEU A 263 -18.15 1.83 11.21
C LEU A 263 -18.07 0.32 10.92
N TRP A 264 -18.62 -0.53 11.80
CA TRP A 264 -18.57 -1.99 11.64
C TRP A 264 -19.14 -2.46 10.30
N GLN A 265 -20.25 -1.90 9.82
CA GLN A 265 -20.82 -2.34 8.54
C GLN A 265 -19.91 -1.97 7.35
N LEU A 266 -19.26 -0.80 7.40
CA LEU A 266 -18.27 -0.45 6.38
C LEU A 266 -17.09 -1.44 6.39
N TYR A 267 -16.64 -1.83 7.59
CA TYR A 267 -15.61 -2.85 7.72
C TYR A 267 -16.07 -4.21 7.17
N ALA A 268 -17.20 -4.71 7.67
CA ALA A 268 -17.68 -6.06 7.41
C ALA A 268 -18.16 -6.28 5.97
N ASP A 269 -18.75 -5.27 5.33
CA ASP A 269 -19.35 -5.38 4.00
C ASP A 269 -18.42 -4.92 2.86
N LEU A 270 -17.40 -4.10 3.16
CA LEU A 270 -16.49 -3.56 2.15
C LEU A 270 -15.03 -3.93 2.40
N GLU A 271 -14.45 -3.51 3.53
CA GLU A 271 -13.00 -3.64 3.72
C GLU A 271 -12.56 -5.09 3.95
N ARG A 272 -13.29 -5.85 4.76
CA ARG A 272 -13.00 -7.27 5.04
C ARG A 272 -13.17 -8.16 3.80
N PRO A 273 -14.27 -8.09 3.02
CA PRO A 273 -14.40 -8.87 1.79
C PRO A 273 -13.39 -8.48 0.70
N LEU A 274 -12.80 -7.28 0.78
CA LEU A 274 -11.77 -6.84 -0.16
C LEU A 274 -10.42 -7.53 0.09
N ILE A 275 -10.09 -7.89 1.33
CA ILE A 275 -8.84 -8.57 1.69
C ILE A 275 -8.57 -9.82 0.83
N PRO A 276 -9.46 -10.83 0.76
CA PRO A 276 -9.19 -12.03 -0.02
C PRO A 276 -9.18 -11.75 -1.54
N ILE A 277 -9.93 -10.75 -2.01
CA ILE A 277 -9.89 -10.34 -3.42
C ILE A 277 -8.53 -9.75 -3.77
N LEU A 278 -7.96 -8.91 -2.90
CA LEU A 278 -6.62 -8.36 -3.10
C LEU A 278 -5.57 -9.46 -3.03
N ALA A 279 -5.65 -10.36 -2.05
CA ALA A 279 -4.77 -11.53 -1.99
C ALA A 279 -4.81 -12.35 -3.29
N GLU A 280 -5.99 -12.59 -3.86
CA GLU A 280 -6.14 -13.27 -5.15
C GLU A 280 -5.52 -12.49 -6.31
N MET A 281 -5.69 -11.17 -6.36
CA MET A 281 -5.09 -10.31 -7.38
C MET A 281 -3.57 -10.32 -7.31
N GLU A 282 -2.99 -10.26 -6.11
CA GLU A 282 -1.54 -10.33 -5.88
C GLU A 282 -1.01 -11.71 -6.26
N PHE A 283 -1.65 -12.78 -5.77
CA PHE A 283 -1.29 -14.16 -6.10
C PHE A 283 -1.36 -14.45 -7.60
N THR A 284 -2.41 -13.95 -8.27
CA THR A 284 -2.55 -14.11 -9.72
C THR A 284 -1.45 -13.37 -10.48
N GLY A 285 -1.10 -12.14 -10.07
CA GLY A 285 -0.12 -11.29 -10.71
C GLY A 285 -0.46 -10.94 -12.17
N ILE A 286 0.46 -10.29 -12.88
CA ILE A 286 0.31 -9.89 -14.29
C ILE A 286 1.52 -10.32 -15.14
N LYS A 287 1.26 -10.85 -16.33
CA LYS A 287 2.33 -11.27 -17.25
C LYS A 287 2.88 -10.07 -18.00
N VAL A 288 4.20 -10.05 -18.14
CA VAL A 288 4.93 -8.99 -18.84
C VAL A 288 5.85 -9.61 -19.90
N ASN A 289 5.91 -8.98 -21.06
CA ASN A 289 6.87 -9.31 -22.11
C ASN A 289 8.23 -8.67 -21.78
N ALA A 290 9.12 -9.45 -21.15
CA ALA A 290 10.44 -9.00 -20.75
C ALA A 290 11.35 -8.65 -21.94
N GLU A 291 11.20 -9.34 -23.08
CA GLU A 291 11.99 -9.08 -24.30
C GLU A 291 11.64 -7.70 -24.87
N GLU A 292 10.35 -7.39 -24.98
CA GLU A 292 9.88 -6.08 -25.42
C GLU A 292 10.37 -4.95 -24.50
N LEU A 293 10.34 -5.16 -23.17
CA LEU A 293 10.87 -4.18 -22.22
C LEU A 293 12.37 -3.97 -22.38
N PHE A 294 13.13 -5.04 -22.64
CA PHE A 294 14.57 -4.96 -22.86
C PHE A 294 14.91 -4.19 -24.14
N ASP A 295 14.21 -4.47 -25.25
CA ASP A 295 14.39 -3.76 -26.50
C ASP A 295 14.04 -2.27 -26.36
N GLN A 296 12.94 -1.95 -25.68
CA GLN A 296 12.57 -0.57 -25.34
C GLN A 296 13.64 0.11 -24.47
N SER A 297 14.23 -0.61 -23.50
CA SER A 297 15.29 -0.07 -22.65
C SER A 297 16.53 0.32 -23.46
N ARG A 298 16.93 -0.50 -24.44
CA ARG A 298 18.05 -0.19 -25.33
C ARG A 298 17.79 1.07 -26.15
N VAL A 299 16.60 1.20 -26.74
CA VAL A 299 16.21 2.39 -27.51
C VAL A 299 16.19 3.64 -26.63
N ALA A 300 15.62 3.54 -25.42
CA ALA A 300 15.61 4.63 -24.46
C ALA A 300 17.03 5.03 -24.05
N GLY A 301 17.93 4.07 -23.86
CA GLY A 301 19.35 4.31 -23.54
C GLY A 301 20.05 5.14 -24.62
N GLN A 302 19.89 4.77 -25.89
CA GLN A 302 20.46 5.52 -27.01
C GLN A 302 19.93 6.96 -27.05
N ARG A 303 18.62 7.16 -26.85
CA ARG A 303 18.04 8.51 -26.82
C ARG A 303 18.54 9.34 -25.65
N ILE A 304 18.77 8.72 -24.49
CA ILE A 304 19.35 9.39 -23.32
C ILE A 304 20.78 9.87 -23.62
N GLU A 305 21.60 9.05 -24.29
CA GLU A 305 22.96 9.41 -24.67
C GLU A 305 22.97 10.58 -25.68
N GLU A 306 22.09 10.57 -26.67
CA GLU A 306 21.90 11.70 -27.60
C GLU A 306 21.50 12.98 -26.86
N LEU A 307 20.51 12.90 -25.96
CA LEU A 307 20.05 14.04 -25.19
C LEU A 307 21.14 14.60 -24.28
N MET A 308 21.98 13.74 -23.69
CA MET A 308 23.15 14.18 -22.93
C MET A 308 24.09 15.01 -23.80
N GLN A 309 24.41 14.54 -25.01
CA GLN A 309 25.28 15.29 -25.93
C GLN A 309 24.65 16.64 -26.35
N GLU A 310 23.35 16.66 -26.67
CA GLU A 310 22.61 17.89 -26.98
C GLU A 310 22.63 18.87 -25.79
N LEU A 311 22.46 18.37 -24.56
CA LEU A 311 22.48 19.16 -23.33
C LEU A 311 23.87 19.76 -23.07
N GLU A 312 24.93 18.99 -23.21
CA GLU A 312 26.31 19.47 -23.02
C GLU A 312 26.67 20.55 -24.05
N GLN A 313 26.23 20.39 -25.30
CA GLN A 313 26.42 21.41 -26.35
C GLN A 313 25.70 22.71 -26.03
N LEU A 314 24.44 22.63 -25.57
CA LEU A 314 23.66 23.80 -25.18
C LEU A 314 24.18 24.48 -23.90
N ALA A 315 24.77 23.71 -22.98
CA ALA A 315 25.34 24.22 -21.73
C ALA A 315 26.77 24.76 -21.91
N GLY A 316 27.50 24.32 -22.93
CA GLY A 316 28.91 24.64 -23.14
C GLY A 316 29.87 23.91 -22.19
N ARG A 317 29.36 22.98 -21.37
CA ARG A 317 30.14 22.15 -20.44
C ARG A 317 29.39 20.88 -20.08
N SER A 318 30.11 19.90 -19.55
CA SER A 318 29.49 18.73 -18.92
C SER A 318 28.82 19.09 -17.59
N PHE A 319 27.67 18.48 -17.33
CA PHE A 319 26.93 18.56 -16.08
C PHE A 319 26.00 17.35 -15.92
N ASN A 320 25.52 17.12 -14.70
CA ASN A 320 24.56 16.08 -14.39
C ASN A 320 23.12 16.65 -14.37
N PRO A 321 22.24 16.31 -15.33
CA PRO A 321 20.86 16.81 -15.38
C PRO A 321 19.96 16.28 -14.25
N ASP A 322 20.41 15.23 -13.56
CA ASP A 322 19.72 14.69 -12.38
C ASP A 322 20.12 15.43 -11.09
N SER A 323 21.15 16.28 -11.12
CA SER A 323 21.58 17.08 -9.97
C SER A 323 20.86 18.43 -9.92
N PRO A 324 19.94 18.65 -8.95
CA PRO A 324 19.26 19.94 -8.82
C PRO A 324 20.24 21.08 -8.51
N LYS A 325 21.38 20.79 -7.87
CA LYS A 325 22.40 21.81 -7.60
C LYS A 325 23.04 22.31 -8.90
N GLN A 326 23.57 21.40 -9.71
CA GLN A 326 24.24 21.78 -10.96
C GLN A 326 23.29 22.44 -11.95
N LEU A 327 22.03 21.99 -12.01
CA LEU A 327 21.01 22.64 -12.83
C LEU A 327 20.69 24.07 -12.39
N ARG A 328 20.69 24.36 -11.08
CA ARG A 328 20.42 25.72 -10.60
C ARG A 328 21.56 26.67 -10.96
N GLU A 329 22.79 26.22 -10.75
CA GLU A 329 24.00 26.98 -11.14
C GLU A 329 23.95 27.27 -12.65
N LEU A 330 23.70 26.25 -13.48
CA LEU A 330 23.62 26.41 -14.92
C LEU A 330 22.46 27.32 -15.37
N LEU A 331 21.23 27.07 -14.92
CA LEU A 331 20.05 27.78 -15.41
C LEU A 331 20.01 29.24 -14.93
N PHE A 332 20.36 29.50 -13.68
CA PHE A 332 20.12 30.80 -13.05
C PHE A 332 21.39 31.65 -12.92
N ASP A 333 22.54 31.04 -12.66
CA ASP A 333 23.79 31.79 -12.46
C ASP A 333 24.56 31.97 -13.78
N GLU A 334 24.69 30.90 -14.58
CA GLU A 334 25.42 30.93 -15.86
C GLU A 334 24.55 31.48 -17.01
N LEU A 335 23.36 30.93 -17.22
CA LEU A 335 22.45 31.35 -18.31
C LEU A 335 21.58 32.56 -17.94
N GLY A 336 21.58 32.97 -16.67
CA GLY A 336 20.86 34.16 -16.21
C GLY A 336 19.34 34.09 -16.35
N LEU A 337 18.75 32.90 -16.40
CA LEU A 337 17.30 32.75 -16.56
C LEU A 337 16.54 33.23 -15.31
N PRO A 338 15.30 33.74 -15.47
CA PRO A 338 14.54 34.26 -14.34
C PRO A 338 14.08 33.15 -13.38
N VAL A 339 14.29 33.35 -12.09
CA VAL A 339 13.81 32.43 -11.05
C VAL A 339 12.28 32.53 -10.94
N GLN A 340 11.59 31.46 -11.33
CA GLN A 340 10.11 31.40 -11.31
C GLN A 340 9.54 31.07 -9.93
N LYS A 341 10.26 30.28 -9.13
CA LYS A 341 9.80 29.76 -7.83
C LYS A 341 11.01 29.41 -6.96
N ARG A 342 10.90 29.63 -5.65
CA ARG A 342 11.90 29.22 -4.65
C ARG A 342 11.32 28.15 -3.72
N THR A 343 12.20 27.29 -3.24
CA THR A 343 11.97 26.29 -2.21
C THR A 343 12.87 26.59 -1.01
N LYS A 344 12.72 25.86 0.10
CA LYS A 344 13.59 25.99 1.28
C LYS A 344 15.08 25.82 0.95
N THR A 345 15.40 25.06 -0.10
CA THR A 345 16.77 24.73 -0.49
C THR A 345 17.32 25.59 -1.64
N GLY A 346 16.52 26.50 -2.21
CA GLY A 346 16.94 27.41 -3.30
C GLY A 346 15.92 27.49 -4.44
N ALA A 347 16.33 28.01 -5.61
CA ALA A 347 15.46 28.10 -6.80
C ALA A 347 14.95 26.71 -7.22
N SER A 348 13.68 26.60 -7.62
CA SER A 348 13.09 25.32 -8.05
C SER A 348 13.51 24.99 -9.48
N THR A 349 13.79 23.71 -9.74
CA THR A 349 13.97 23.14 -11.08
C THR A 349 12.96 22.02 -11.32
N ASP A 350 11.77 22.15 -10.73
CA ASP A 350 10.63 21.27 -10.96
C ASP A 350 10.12 21.39 -12.40
N GLN A 351 9.30 20.41 -12.82
CA GLN A 351 8.82 20.34 -14.19
C GLN A 351 8.05 21.59 -14.62
N ALA A 352 7.18 22.13 -13.76
CA ALA A 352 6.41 23.34 -14.06
C ALA A 352 7.30 24.59 -14.24
N VAL A 353 8.41 24.68 -13.49
CA VAL A 353 9.40 25.75 -13.70
C VAL A 353 10.14 25.55 -15.01
N LEU A 354 10.63 24.34 -15.30
CA LEU A 354 11.34 24.06 -16.54
C LEU A 354 10.47 24.32 -17.78
N GLU A 355 9.17 24.02 -17.74
CA GLU A 355 8.22 24.30 -18.82
C GLU A 355 8.08 25.81 -19.09
N LYS A 356 8.09 26.64 -18.04
CA LYS A 356 8.11 28.10 -18.21
C LYS A 356 9.44 28.61 -18.76
N LEU A 357 10.55 28.03 -18.31
CA LEU A 357 11.87 28.42 -18.79
C LEU A 357 12.12 27.97 -20.23
N ALA A 358 11.45 26.91 -20.69
CA ALA A 358 11.53 26.41 -22.05
C ALA A 358 11.06 27.44 -23.11
N THR A 359 10.23 28.42 -22.73
CA THR A 359 9.84 29.51 -23.63
C THR A 359 10.95 30.55 -23.83
N LEU A 360 11.96 30.55 -22.96
CA LEU A 360 13.06 31.52 -22.95
C LEU A 360 14.38 30.92 -23.46
N HIS A 361 14.58 29.61 -23.28
CA HIS A 361 15.80 28.92 -23.68
C HIS A 361 15.50 27.46 -24.06
N PRO A 362 16.20 26.88 -25.05
CA PRO A 362 15.97 25.49 -25.47
C PRO A 362 16.40 24.43 -24.43
N LEU A 363 17.44 24.71 -23.63
CA LEU A 363 18.00 23.77 -22.64
C LEU A 363 16.96 23.22 -21.63
N PRO A 364 16.10 24.03 -20.98
CA PRO A 364 15.01 23.52 -20.13
C PRO A 364 14.10 22.47 -20.79
N ALA A 365 13.73 22.66 -22.07
CA ALA A 365 12.89 21.70 -22.79
C ALA A 365 13.61 20.34 -22.93
N LYS A 366 14.91 20.37 -23.24
CA LYS A 366 15.74 19.16 -23.36
C LYS A 366 15.98 18.46 -22.03
N ILE A 367 16.09 19.21 -20.93
CA ILE A 367 16.16 18.62 -19.58
C ILE A 367 14.87 17.87 -19.24
N ILE A 368 13.71 18.41 -19.60
CA ILE A 368 12.43 17.73 -19.39
C ILE A 368 12.41 16.41 -20.18
N GLU A 369 12.78 16.44 -21.46
CA GLU A 369 12.85 15.26 -22.32
C GLU A 369 13.80 14.20 -21.74
N TYR A 370 15.01 14.60 -21.32
CA TYR A 370 15.99 13.73 -20.68
C TYR A 370 15.42 13.07 -19.41
N ARG A 371 14.83 13.86 -18.49
CA ARG A 371 14.29 13.34 -17.23
C ARG A 371 13.13 12.37 -17.46
N GLN A 372 12.29 12.63 -18.46
CA GLN A 372 11.21 11.73 -18.84
C GLN A 372 11.77 10.39 -19.35
N MET A 373 12.77 10.42 -20.23
CA MET A 373 13.42 9.21 -20.75
C MET A 373 14.21 8.45 -19.66
N ALA A 374 14.96 9.16 -18.82
CA ALA A 374 15.70 8.56 -17.71
C ALA A 374 14.77 7.87 -16.71
N LYS A 375 13.65 8.51 -16.35
CA LYS A 375 12.62 7.91 -15.50
C LYS A 375 11.94 6.72 -16.17
N LEU A 376 11.60 6.84 -17.46
CA LEU A 376 11.03 5.74 -18.26
C LEU A 376 11.94 4.50 -18.18
N LYS A 377 13.22 4.68 -18.50
CA LYS A 377 14.21 3.61 -18.51
C LYS A 377 14.43 3.03 -17.11
N GLY A 378 14.77 3.87 -16.14
CA GLY A 378 15.15 3.42 -14.80
C GLY A 378 14.00 2.84 -13.98
N THR A 379 12.85 3.54 -13.93
CA THR A 379 11.72 3.15 -13.07
C THR A 379 10.88 2.02 -13.67
N TYR A 380 10.84 1.89 -14.99
CA TYR A 380 9.96 0.92 -15.65
C TYR A 380 10.72 -0.10 -16.48
N LEU A 381 11.44 0.32 -17.52
CA LEU A 381 12.02 -0.61 -18.50
C LEU A 381 13.12 -1.51 -17.90
N ASP A 382 13.95 -0.98 -17.01
CA ASP A 382 15.02 -1.74 -16.35
C ASP A 382 14.55 -2.43 -15.06
N ALA A 383 13.52 -1.89 -14.40
CA ALA A 383 13.06 -2.38 -13.10
C ALA A 383 12.01 -3.48 -13.22
N LEU A 384 11.00 -3.32 -14.09
CA LEU A 384 9.91 -4.30 -14.23
C LEU A 384 10.41 -5.71 -14.57
N PRO A 385 11.38 -5.92 -15.48
CA PRO A 385 11.89 -7.26 -15.76
C PRO A 385 12.50 -7.96 -14.54
N LYS A 386 13.08 -7.19 -13.61
CA LYS A 386 13.69 -7.72 -12.38
C LYS A 386 12.67 -8.12 -11.33
N LEU A 387 11.44 -7.62 -11.45
CA LEU A 387 10.31 -7.95 -10.57
C LEU A 387 9.49 -9.14 -11.09
N VAL A 388 9.89 -9.73 -12.22
CA VAL A 388 9.24 -10.95 -12.72
C VAL A 388 9.61 -12.10 -11.81
N HIS A 389 8.61 -12.68 -11.16
CA HIS A 389 8.78 -13.80 -10.27
C HIS A 389 9.22 -15.05 -11.07
N PRO A 390 10.31 -15.73 -10.65
CA PRO A 390 10.98 -16.73 -11.48
C PRO A 390 10.14 -18.00 -11.73
N LYS A 391 9.26 -18.39 -10.80
CA LYS A 391 8.41 -19.58 -10.95
C LYS A 391 7.17 -19.32 -11.80
N THR A 392 6.55 -18.16 -11.64
CA THR A 392 5.25 -17.82 -12.28
C THR A 392 5.44 -17.09 -13.61
N GLY A 393 6.58 -16.43 -13.82
CA GLY A 393 6.84 -15.59 -14.99
C GLY A 393 5.95 -14.34 -15.01
N ARG A 394 5.50 -13.88 -13.84
CA ARG A 394 4.57 -12.75 -13.67
C ARG A 394 5.09 -11.77 -12.63
N ILE A 395 4.60 -10.54 -12.69
CA ILE A 395 4.82 -9.53 -11.67
C ILE A 395 3.67 -9.58 -10.67
N HIS A 396 3.98 -9.61 -9.38
CA HIS A 396 3.02 -9.67 -8.28
C HIS A 396 3.14 -8.37 -7.47
N ALA A 397 2.37 -7.35 -7.86
CA ALA A 397 2.37 -6.06 -7.17
C ALA A 397 1.60 -6.16 -5.85
N SER A 398 2.03 -5.45 -4.81
CA SER A 398 1.29 -5.37 -3.55
C SER A 398 0.26 -4.24 -3.58
N PHE A 399 -0.98 -4.52 -3.19
CA PHE A 399 -2.08 -3.56 -3.08
C PHE A 399 -2.36 -3.25 -1.61
N ASN A 400 -2.20 -1.99 -1.19
CA ASN A 400 -2.32 -1.60 0.22
C ASN A 400 -3.61 -0.81 0.47
N GLN A 401 -4.43 -1.30 1.40
CA GLN A 401 -5.68 -0.65 1.84
C GLN A 401 -5.43 0.57 2.75
N VAL A 402 -4.41 0.51 3.61
CA VAL A 402 -4.28 1.43 4.76
C VAL A 402 -3.32 2.61 4.55
N VAL A 403 -2.98 2.96 3.29
CA VAL A 403 -1.93 3.98 3.01
C VAL A 403 -2.51 5.37 2.73
N ALA A 404 -3.48 5.48 1.83
CA ALA A 404 -3.96 6.79 1.41
C ALA A 404 -5.14 7.22 2.29
N ALA A 405 -5.06 8.35 3.00
CA ALA A 405 -6.15 8.86 3.86
C ALA A 405 -7.51 9.05 3.16
N THR A 406 -7.54 9.04 1.81
CA THR A 406 -8.76 9.14 1.00
C THR A 406 -9.52 7.80 0.83
N GLY A 407 -9.04 6.69 1.37
CA GLY A 407 -9.62 5.35 1.17
C GLY A 407 -9.26 4.70 -0.17
N ARG A 408 -8.28 5.24 -0.91
CA ARG A 408 -7.85 4.66 -2.19
C ARG A 408 -6.78 3.61 -1.95
N LEU A 409 -6.90 2.47 -2.64
CA LEU A 409 -5.79 1.52 -2.73
C LEU A 409 -4.53 2.22 -3.26
N SER A 410 -3.40 1.86 -2.71
CA SER A 410 -2.07 2.16 -3.27
C SER A 410 -1.42 0.88 -3.78
N SER A 411 -0.39 1.00 -4.60
CA SER A 411 0.35 -0.14 -5.14
C SER A 411 1.86 0.06 -4.94
N SER A 412 2.56 -1.01 -4.57
CA SER A 412 4.01 -1.09 -4.41
C SER A 412 4.58 -2.32 -5.09
N ASP A 413 5.89 -2.27 -5.38
CA ASP A 413 6.70 -3.38 -5.88
C ASP A 413 6.11 -4.18 -7.07
N PRO A 414 5.74 -3.51 -8.19
CA PRO A 414 5.93 -2.09 -8.51
C PRO A 414 4.68 -1.25 -8.26
N ASN A 415 4.86 0.07 -8.11
CA ASN A 415 3.73 1.00 -8.11
C ASN A 415 3.15 1.18 -9.52
N LEU A 416 2.10 0.40 -9.81
CA LEU A 416 1.43 0.41 -11.11
C LEU A 416 0.68 1.72 -11.41
N GLN A 417 0.31 2.49 -10.37
CA GLN A 417 -0.42 3.75 -10.51
C GLN A 417 0.45 4.87 -11.10
N ASN A 418 1.77 4.76 -10.96
CA ASN A 418 2.71 5.77 -11.45
C ASN A 418 2.99 5.65 -12.96
N ILE A 419 2.56 4.58 -13.63
CA ILE A 419 2.77 4.37 -15.07
C ILE A 419 2.07 5.51 -15.86
N PRO A 420 2.80 6.31 -16.66
CA PRO A 420 2.22 7.50 -17.30
C PRO A 420 1.01 7.20 -18.18
N ILE A 421 -0.13 7.85 -17.94
CA ILE A 421 -1.39 7.50 -18.62
C ILE A 421 -1.45 8.07 -20.05
N ARG A 422 -1.09 9.36 -20.21
CA ARG A 422 -1.37 10.13 -21.44
C ARG A 422 -0.17 10.30 -22.37
N THR A 423 0.94 9.63 -22.11
CA THR A 423 2.15 9.79 -22.91
C THR A 423 2.37 8.59 -23.85
N PRO A 424 3.03 8.79 -25.02
CA PRO A 424 3.44 7.68 -25.89
C PRO A 424 4.26 6.62 -25.16
N GLU A 425 5.17 7.04 -24.28
CA GLU A 425 6.08 6.19 -23.51
C GLU A 425 5.30 5.31 -22.54
N GLY A 426 4.34 5.90 -21.82
CA GLY A 426 3.47 5.15 -20.92
C GLY A 426 2.55 4.16 -21.66
N ARG A 427 2.15 4.46 -22.90
CA ARG A 427 1.47 3.49 -23.76
C ARG A 427 2.39 2.33 -24.13
N MET A 428 3.67 2.58 -24.39
CA MET A 428 4.66 1.52 -24.70
C MET A 428 4.89 0.61 -23.50
N ILE A 429 5.03 1.16 -22.29
CA ILE A 429 5.09 0.36 -21.05
C ILE A 429 3.84 -0.52 -20.92
N ARG A 430 2.65 0.05 -21.10
CA ARG A 430 1.39 -0.72 -20.97
C ARG A 430 1.26 -1.83 -22.01
N LYS A 431 1.81 -1.67 -23.21
CA LYS A 431 1.83 -2.74 -24.24
C LYS A 431 2.68 -3.94 -23.84
N ALA A 432 3.65 -3.76 -22.94
CA ALA A 432 4.45 -4.86 -22.44
C ALA A 432 3.67 -5.77 -21.47
N PHE A 433 2.58 -5.29 -20.88
CA PHE A 433 1.66 -6.14 -20.12
C PHE A 433 0.80 -6.91 -21.10
N ILE A 434 0.83 -8.24 -20.98
CA ILE A 434 0.20 -9.15 -21.95
C ILE A 434 -0.71 -10.16 -21.25
N PRO A 435 -1.68 -10.76 -21.96
CA PRO A 435 -2.48 -11.85 -21.42
C PRO A 435 -1.59 -13.01 -20.93
N GLY A 436 -1.98 -13.63 -19.80
CA GLY A 436 -1.25 -14.76 -19.22
C GLY A 436 -1.23 -15.99 -20.12
N GLN A 437 -2.35 -16.25 -20.80
CA GLN A 437 -2.59 -17.39 -21.66
C GLN A 437 -2.77 -16.95 -23.12
N LYS A 438 -2.45 -17.85 -24.06
CA LYS A 438 -2.43 -17.55 -25.51
C LYS A 438 -3.78 -17.06 -26.06
N ASP A 439 -4.88 -17.54 -25.49
CA ASP A 439 -6.24 -17.25 -25.99
C ASP A 439 -6.98 -16.21 -25.12
N TRP A 440 -6.31 -15.62 -24.13
CA TRP A 440 -6.88 -14.60 -23.26
C TRP A 440 -6.68 -13.20 -23.85
N LYS A 441 -7.49 -12.24 -23.40
CA LYS A 441 -7.35 -10.82 -23.71
C LYS A 441 -7.32 -10.01 -22.40
N LEU A 442 -6.60 -8.90 -22.43
CA LEU A 442 -6.58 -7.91 -21.34
C LEU A 442 -7.75 -6.94 -21.42
#